data_AF-A0A6J6HJW9-F1
#
_entry.id   AF-A0A6J6HJW9-F1
#
_cell.length_a   1.000
_cell.length_b   1.000
_cell.length_c   1.000
_cell.angle_alpha   90.00
_cell.angle_beta   90.00
_cell.angle_gamma   90.00
#
_symmetry.space_group_name_H-M   'P 1'
#
loop_
_entity.id
_entity.type
_entity.pdbx_description
1 polymer ?
#
loop_
_entity_poly.entity_id
_entity_poly.type
_entity_poly.pdbx_seq_one_letter_code
_entity_poly.pdbx_strand_id
1 'polypeptide(L)'
;MYVLFVELGKSLERQSDAVKKKVTALRILLIASWGVYPISFIANMQATAPTADGFMLREIGYSVADITAKCVFGLIIYTIARIKSAEDSKEFAASEFKD
;
A
#
# COMPACT_ATOMS: atom_id res chain seq x y z
N MET A 1 1.45 -4.84 -11.94
CA MET A 1 0.00 -4.81 -11.65
C MET A 1 -0.70 -6.15 -11.84
N TYR A 2 -0.48 -6.88 -12.95
CA TYR A 2 -1.10 -8.19 -13.18
C TYR A 2 -0.96 -9.16 -12.00
N VAL A 3 0.27 -9.45 -11.56
CA VAL A 3 0.54 -10.37 -10.44
C VAL A 3 -0.18 -9.95 -9.16
N LEU A 4 -0.22 -8.64 -8.88
CA LEU A 4 -0.84 -8.09 -7.68
C LEU A 4 -2.35 -8.31 -7.64
N PHE A 5 -3.05 -8.23 -8.78
CA PHE A 5 -4.51 -8.38 -8.83
C PHE A 5 -4.94 -9.81 -9.13
N VAL A 6 -4.24 -10.50 -10.02
CA VAL A 6 -4.59 -11.84 -10.48
C VAL A 6 -3.98 -12.91 -9.59
N GLU A 7 -2.64 -13.02 -9.54
CA GLU A 7 -1.98 -14.12 -8.82
C GLU A 7 -2.19 -14.04 -7.30
N LEU A 8 -2.03 -12.86 -6.71
CA LEU A 8 -2.38 -12.65 -5.31
C LEU A 8 -3.89 -12.83 -5.09
N GLY A 9 -4.74 -12.60 -6.10
CA GLY A 9 -6.19 -12.78 -6.03
C GLY A 9 -6.55 -14.24 -5.79
N LYS A 10 -5.94 -15.15 -6.54
CA LYS A 10 -6.08 -16.60 -6.36
C LYS A 10 -5.67 -17.05 -4.94
N SER A 11 -4.64 -16.43 -4.37
CA SER A 11 -4.18 -16.76 -3.00
C SER A 11 -5.18 -16.31 -1.92
N LEU A 12 -5.92 -15.23 -2.16
CA LEU A 12 -6.85 -14.65 -1.19
C LEU A 12 -8.08 -15.51 -0.93
N GLU A 13 -8.48 -16.40 -1.83
CA GLU A 13 -9.64 -17.28 -1.65
C GLU A 13 -9.55 -18.11 -0.36
N ARG A 14 -8.31 -18.47 0.03
CA ARG A 14 -7.99 -19.29 1.20
C ARG A 14 -7.76 -18.47 2.48
N GLN A 15 -8.01 -17.17 2.47
CA GLN A 15 -7.73 -16.29 3.60
C GLN A 15 -9.03 -15.87 4.30
N SER A 16 -8.93 -15.44 5.55
CA SER A 16 -10.07 -14.87 6.28
C SER A 16 -10.58 -13.58 5.65
N ASP A 17 -11.84 -13.24 5.91
CA ASP A 17 -12.45 -12.02 5.36
C ASP A 17 -11.76 -10.74 5.86
N ALA A 18 -11.23 -10.77 7.08
CA ALA A 18 -10.43 -9.68 7.63
C ALA A 18 -9.15 -9.44 6.81
N VAL A 19 -8.43 -10.51 6.45
CA VAL A 19 -7.24 -10.44 5.60
C VAL A 19 -7.61 -9.99 4.18
N LYS A 20 -8.66 -10.56 3.58
CA LYS A 20 -9.15 -10.17 2.24
C LYS A 20 -9.46 -8.69 2.13
N LYS A 21 -10.16 -8.12 3.13
CA LYS A 21 -10.50 -6.70 3.17
C LYS A 21 -9.25 -5.81 3.22
N LYS A 22 -8.28 -6.16 4.07
CA LYS A 22 -7.03 -5.39 4.21
C LYS A 22 -6.14 -5.49 2.98
N VAL A 23 -6.02 -6.67 2.35
CA VAL A 23 -5.25 -6.81 1.11
C VAL A 23 -5.92 -6.06 -0.05
N THR A 24 -7.25 -6.05 -0.12
CA THR A 24 -7.97 -5.22 -1.10
C THR A 24 -7.69 -3.73 -0.89
N ALA A 25 -7.69 -3.27 0.36
CA ALA A 25 -7.29 -1.89 0.68
C ALA A 25 -5.85 -1.58 0.27
N LEU A 26 -4.90 -2.50 0.54
CA LEU A 26 -3.49 -2.34 0.10
C LEU A 26 -3.36 -2.21 -1.42
N ARG A 27 -4.12 -2.97 -2.19
CA ARG A 27 -4.10 -2.90 -3.66
C ARG A 27 -4.54 -1.53 -4.18
N ILE A 28 -5.61 -0.99 -3.61
CA ILE A 28 -6.11 0.34 -3.97
C ILE A 28 -5.11 1.41 -3.54
N LEU A 29 -4.60 1.31 -2.31
CA LEU A 29 -3.58 2.23 -1.79
C LEU A 29 -2.33 2.23 -2.67
N LEU A 30 -1.89 1.07 -3.15
CA LEU A 30 -0.75 0.96 -4.03
C LEU A 30 -1.01 1.65 -5.37
N ILE A 31 -2.18 1.43 -6.00
CA ILE A 31 -2.53 2.15 -7.24
C ILE A 31 -2.52 3.66 -7.00
N ALA A 32 -3.17 4.12 -5.94
CA ALA A 32 -3.28 5.54 -5.64
C ALA A 32 -1.92 6.20 -5.39
N SER A 33 -1.07 5.57 -4.57
CA SER A 33 0.26 6.10 -4.25
C SER A 33 1.23 5.99 -5.42
N TRP A 34 1.26 4.87 -6.14
CA TRP A 34 2.15 4.69 -7.29
C TRP A 34 1.69 5.48 -8.52
N GLY A 35 0.40 5.79 -8.63
CA GLY A 35 -0.15 6.63 -9.70
C GLY A 35 0.45 8.03 -9.75
N VAL A 36 1.04 8.51 -8.64
CA VAL A 36 1.73 9.80 -8.59
C VAL A 36 2.93 9.86 -9.55
N TYR A 37 3.66 8.76 -9.74
CA TYR A 37 4.84 8.73 -10.62
C TYR A 37 4.52 8.89 -12.13
N PRO A 38 3.57 8.15 -12.73
CA PRO A 38 3.20 8.39 -14.13
C PRO A 38 2.52 9.76 -14.30
N ILE A 39 1.74 10.24 -13.31
CA ILE A 39 1.14 11.58 -13.37
C ILE A 39 2.23 12.66 -13.37
N SER A 40 3.21 12.57 -12.47
CA SER A 40 4.32 13.54 -12.41
C SER A 40 5.16 13.49 -13.69
N PHE A 41 5.38 12.31 -14.26
CA PHE A 41 6.08 12.15 -15.53
C PHE A 41 5.33 12.83 -16.69
N ILE A 42 4.04 12.52 -16.86
CA ILE A 42 3.21 13.09 -17.93
C ILE A 42 3.09 14.61 -17.80
N ALA A 43 2.91 15.12 -16.59
CA ALA A 43 2.81 16.56 -16.33
C ALA A 43 4.07 17.33 -16.74
N ASN A 44 5.24 16.69 -16.67
CA ASN A 44 6.53 17.29 -17.04
C ASN A 44 6.97 16.96 -18.48
N MET A 45 6.22 16.14 -19.22
CA MET A 45 6.66 15.59 -20.51
C MET A 45 6.79 16.64 -21.62
N GLN A 46 6.09 17.76 -21.49
CA GLN A 46 6.14 18.90 -22.44
C GLN A 46 6.84 20.14 -21.84
N ALA A 47 7.42 20.02 -20.64
CA ALA A 47 8.09 21.15 -20.00
C ALA A 47 9.43 21.44 -20.70
N THR A 48 9.63 22.66 -21.17
CA THR A 48 10.88 23.12 -21.80
C THR A 48 11.96 23.48 -20.79
N ALA A 49 11.58 23.80 -19.55
CA ALA A 49 12.47 24.03 -18.43
C ALA A 49 11.75 23.71 -17.10
N PRO A 50 12.49 23.31 -16.03
CA PRO A 50 11.91 23.16 -14.70
C PRO A 50 11.39 24.50 -14.16
N THR A 51 10.20 24.50 -13.55
CA THR A 51 9.66 25.65 -12.82
C THR A 51 9.73 25.40 -11.31
N ALA A 52 9.86 26.47 -10.52
CA ALA A 52 9.88 26.37 -9.06
C ALA A 52 8.59 25.73 -8.51
N ASP A 53 7.44 26.15 -9.03
CA ASP A 53 6.13 25.61 -8.62
C ASP A 53 5.98 24.13 -9.01
N GLY A 54 6.42 23.75 -10.22
CA GLY A 54 6.39 22.37 -10.69
C GLY A 54 7.29 21.46 -9.85
N PHE A 55 8.46 21.95 -9.46
CA PHE A 55 9.35 21.26 -8.53
C PHE A 55 8.69 21.07 -7.16
N MET A 56 8.20 22.16 -6.55
CA MET A 56 7.54 22.12 -5.24
C MET A 56 6.37 21.11 -5.24
N LEU A 57 5.47 21.19 -6.22
CA LEU A 57 4.30 20.32 -6.29
C LEU A 57 4.69 18.85 -6.43
N ARG A 58 5.72 18.56 -7.23
CA ARG A 58 6.25 17.21 -7.40
C ARG A 58 6.80 16.65 -6.09
N GLU A 59 7.63 17.41 -5.38
CA GLU A 59 8.24 16.95 -4.13
C GLU A 59 7.19 16.74 -3.02
N ILE A 60 6.16 17.60 -2.95
CA ILE A 60 5.01 17.39 -2.05
C ILE A 60 4.27 16.10 -2.45
N GLY A 61 3.96 15.92 -3.74
CA GLY A 61 3.29 14.73 -4.25
C GLY A 61 4.07 13.46 -3.92
N TYR A 62 5.39 13.46 -4.13
CA TYR A 62 6.27 12.34 -3.80
C TYR A 62 6.35 12.08 -2.30
N SER A 63 6.40 13.11 -1.48
CA SER A 63 6.40 12.94 -0.02
C SER A 63 5.12 12.24 0.47
N VAL A 64 3.95 12.66 -0.04
CA VAL A 64 2.67 12.02 0.28
C VAL A 64 2.61 10.59 -0.27
N ALA A 65 3.03 10.37 -1.52
CA ALA A 65 3.09 9.05 -2.14
C ALA A 65 3.98 8.09 -1.33
N ASP A 66 5.13 8.56 -0.88
CA ASP A 66 6.10 7.74 -0.17
C ASP A 66 5.65 7.40 1.25
N ILE A 67 5.12 8.36 2.00
CA ILE A 67 4.60 8.09 3.36
C ILE A 67 3.45 7.08 3.28
N THR A 68 2.57 7.21 2.29
CA THR A 68 1.43 6.29 2.11
C THR A 68 1.87 4.92 1.62
N ALA A 69 2.75 4.83 0.63
CA ALA A 69 3.24 3.57 0.05
C ALA A 69 4.24 2.83 0.96
N LYS A 70 4.84 3.51 1.95
CA LYS A 70 5.84 2.91 2.86
C LYS A 70 5.28 2.77 4.28
N CYS A 71 5.02 3.88 4.97
CA CYS A 71 4.63 3.86 6.38
C CYS A 71 3.22 3.29 6.56
N VAL A 72 2.22 3.88 5.90
CA VAL A 72 0.82 3.43 6.03
C VAL A 72 0.67 2.00 5.47
N PHE A 73 1.24 1.75 4.30
CA PHE A 73 1.28 0.42 3.70
C PHE A 73 1.91 -0.62 4.64
N GLY A 74 3.06 -0.28 5.26
CA GLY A 74 3.77 -1.12 6.22
C GLY A 74 2.93 -1.44 7.45
N LEU A 75 2.23 -0.46 8.03
CA LEU A 75 1.34 -0.68 9.17
C LEU A 75 0.17 -1.62 8.83
N ILE A 76 -0.38 -1.53 7.62
CA ILE A 76 -1.45 -2.43 7.19
C ILE A 76 -0.91 -3.85 6.97
N ILE A 77 0.27 -4.01 6.36
CA ILE A 77 0.92 -5.33 6.23
C ILE A 77 1.22 -5.92 7.61
N TYR A 78 1.76 -5.13 8.53
CA TYR A 78 2.00 -5.56 9.91
C TYR A 78 0.70 -6.06 10.55
N THR A 79 -0.40 -5.31 10.39
CA THR A 79 -1.71 -5.73 10.90
C THR A 79 -2.18 -7.05 10.28
N ILE A 80 -1.96 -7.27 8.98
CA ILE A 80 -2.29 -8.55 8.32
C ILE A 80 -1.45 -9.69 8.91
N ALA A 81 -0.14 -9.47 9.11
CA ALA A 81 0.74 -10.48 9.68
C ALA A 81 0.28 -10.90 11.07
N ARG A 82 -0.07 -9.92 11.92
CA ARG A 82 -0.63 -10.13 13.26
C ARG A 82 -1.91 -10.98 13.24
N ILE A 83 -2.88 -10.61 12.40
CA ILE A 83 -4.13 -11.38 12.25
C ILE A 83 -3.85 -12.83 11.84
N LYS A 84 -2.99 -13.04 10.83
CA LYS A 84 -2.66 -14.39 10.37
C LYS A 84 -1.93 -15.21 11.44
N SER A 85 -0.99 -14.61 12.16
CA SER A 85 -0.31 -15.26 13.27
C SER A 85 -1.28 -15.68 14.38
N ALA A 86 -2.32 -14.89 14.65
CA ALA A 86 -3.38 -15.24 15.61
C ALA A 86 -4.29 -16.36 15.12
N GLU A 87 -4.59 -16.39 13.81
CA GLU A 87 -5.35 -17.47 13.18
C GLU A 87 -4.57 -18.80 13.19
N ASP A 88 -3.24 -18.75 13.04
CA ASP A 88 -2.38 -19.93 12.98
C ASP A 88 -1.95 -20.45 14.38
N SER A 89 -1.91 -19.59 15.42
CA SER A 89 -1.44 -19.97 16.76
C SER A 89 -2.33 -19.44 17.88
N LYS A 90 -2.91 -20.37 18.65
CA LYS A 90 -3.70 -20.06 19.85
C LYS A 90 -2.87 -19.38 20.94
N GLU A 91 -1.60 -19.76 21.07
CA GLU A 91 -0.67 -19.15 22.03
C GLU A 91 -0.39 -17.69 21.66
N PHE A 92 -0.12 -17.44 20.37
CA PHE A 92 0.07 -16.08 19.87
C PHE A 92 -1.16 -15.24 20.14
N ALA A 93 -2.34 -15.71 19.72
CA ALA A 93 -3.62 -15.03 19.96
C ALA A 93 -3.87 -14.72 21.45
N ALA A 94 -3.53 -15.66 22.35
CA ALA A 94 -3.69 -15.46 23.79
C ALA A 94 -2.68 -14.48 24.40
N SER A 95 -1.48 -14.36 23.82
CA SER A 95 -0.45 -13.40 24.25
C SER A 95 -0.69 -11.99 23.71
N GLU A 96 -1.42 -11.88 22.61
CA GLU A 96 -1.53 -10.65 21.82
C GLU A 96 -2.42 -9.58 22.46
N PHE A 97 -3.39 -10.02 23.25
CA PHE A 97 -4.34 -9.17 24.00
C PHE A 97 -4.02 -9.15 25.49
N LYS A 98 -2.83 -9.59 25.92
CA LYS A 98 -2.36 -9.41 27.29
C LYS A 98 -1.85 -7.97 27.45
N ASP A 99 -2.80 -7.06 27.55
CA ASP A 99 -2.66 -5.77 28.21
C ASP A 99 -3.84 -5.61 29.18
#